data_AF-A0A914SJ42-F1
#
_entry.id   AF-A0A914SJ42-F1
#
_cell.length_a   1.000
_cell.length_b   1.000
_cell.length_c   1.000
_cell.angle_alpha   90.00
_cell.angle_beta   90.00
_cell.angle_gamma   90.00
#
_symmetry.space_group_name_H-M   'P 1'
#
loop_
_entity.id
_entity.type
_entity.pdbx_description
1 polymer ?
#
loop_
_entity_poly.entity_id
_entity_poly.type
_entity_poly.pdbx_seq_one_letter_code
_entity_poly.pdbx_strand_id
1 'polypeptide(L)'
;MFLRSKTNPEFQIEVGPSVINCCSILQNVTEHTDNSDAVEVNMTQKQLEKFVELHNHFPPTATIMDKDKEWTNAFFNEMPENEFKELCWKADFLDSQRFLEAAGDFVLSLMDEKERKAMEEHPLEFFTGVSIQKDDAATPGVEDGETPAAADQPASQQ
;
A
#
# COMPACT_ATOMS: atom_id res chain seq x y z
N MET A 1 11.82 3.77 -22.88
CA MET A 1 12.64 3.63 -21.66
C MET A 1 12.81 2.14 -21.37
N PHE A 2 13.92 1.73 -20.79
CA PHE A 2 14.12 0.35 -20.35
C PHE A 2 14.16 0.26 -18.82
N LEU A 3 13.53 -0.76 -18.25
CA LEU A 3 13.77 -1.17 -16.87
C LEU A 3 14.71 -2.38 -16.88
N ARG A 4 15.73 -2.38 -16.02
CA ARG A 4 16.69 -3.48 -15.86
C ARG A 4 16.54 -4.12 -14.50
N SER A 5 16.51 -5.45 -14.46
CA SER A 5 16.51 -6.19 -13.20
C SER A 5 17.87 -6.08 -12.52
N LYS A 6 17.90 -5.60 -11.27
CA LYS A 6 19.13 -5.59 -10.46
C LYS A 6 19.64 -6.99 -10.16
N THR A 7 18.73 -7.97 -10.07
CA THR A 7 19.08 -9.38 -9.79
C THR A 7 19.50 -10.16 -11.04
N ASN A 8 19.17 -9.64 -12.24
CA ASN A 8 19.60 -10.19 -13.51
C ASN A 8 19.93 -9.03 -14.48
N PRO A 9 21.16 -8.49 -14.46
CA PRO A 9 21.52 -7.31 -15.25
C PRO A 9 21.45 -7.50 -16.77
N GLU A 10 21.45 -8.75 -17.25
CA GLU A 10 21.27 -9.07 -18.67
C GLU A 10 19.81 -8.94 -19.11
N PHE A 11 18.87 -9.00 -18.16
CA PHE A 11 17.45 -8.82 -18.42
C PHE A 11 17.05 -7.35 -18.33
N GLN A 12 16.55 -6.81 -19.44
CA GLN A 12 15.89 -5.52 -19.50
C GLN A 12 14.60 -5.63 -20.31
N ILE A 13 13.58 -4.88 -19.90
CA ILE A 13 12.28 -4.81 -20.58
C ILE A 13 12.02 -3.37 -21.03
N GLU A 14 11.59 -3.22 -22.27
CA GLU A 14 11.11 -1.93 -22.75
C GLU A 14 9.77 -1.61 -22.11
N VAL A 15 9.64 -0.43 -21.52
CA VAL A 15 8.40 0.04 -20.91
C VAL A 15 7.85 1.23 -21.67
N GLY A 16 6.54 1.14 -21.96
CA GLY A 16 5.79 2.20 -22.63
C GLY A 16 5.28 3.26 -21.66
N PRO A 17 4.62 4.31 -22.20
CA PRO A 17 4.05 5.40 -21.41
C PRO A 17 3.07 4.93 -20.32
N SER A 18 2.37 3.81 -20.51
CA SER A 18 1.44 3.27 -19.51
C SER A 18 2.13 2.93 -18.18
N VAL A 19 3.31 2.31 -18.24
CA VAL A 19 4.07 1.95 -17.03
C VAL A 19 4.67 3.21 -16.41
N ILE A 20 5.28 4.07 -17.24
CA ILE A 20 5.91 5.32 -16.80
C ILE A 20 4.88 6.20 -16.10
N ASN A 21 3.71 6.41 -16.71
CA ASN A 21 2.69 7.32 -16.19
C ASN A 21 2.00 6.83 -14.92
N CYS A 22 2.07 5.52 -14.64
CA CYS A 22 1.52 4.96 -13.43
C CYS A 22 2.51 4.94 -12.26
N CYS A 23 3.78 5.33 -12.47
CA CYS A 23 4.84 5.27 -11.46
C CYS A 23 5.54 6.63 -11.34
N SER A 24 5.22 7.42 -10.32
CA SER A 24 5.75 8.78 -10.20
C SER A 24 7.28 8.83 -10.07
N ILE A 25 7.89 7.80 -9.49
CA ILE A 25 9.37 7.68 -9.47
C ILE A 25 9.93 7.50 -10.88
N LEU A 26 9.30 6.69 -11.73
CA LEU A 26 9.74 6.51 -13.11
C LEU A 26 9.52 7.77 -13.94
N GLN A 27 8.41 8.51 -13.73
CA GLN A 27 8.17 9.81 -14.36
C GLN A 27 9.31 10.80 -14.06
N ASN A 28 9.66 10.95 -12.77
CA ASN A 28 10.75 11.83 -12.34
C ASN A 28 12.09 11.42 -12.98
N VAL A 29 12.37 10.11 -13.08
CA VAL A 29 13.58 9.61 -13.74
C VAL A 29 13.55 9.93 -15.24
N THR A 30 12.43 9.74 -15.95
CA THR A 30 12.32 10.14 -17.37
C THR A 30 12.53 11.63 -17.61
N GLU A 31 12.11 12.49 -16.68
CA GLU A 31 12.20 13.95 -16.82
C GLU A 31 13.61 14.49 -16.55
N HIS A 32 14.40 13.79 -15.74
CA HIS A 32 15.71 14.25 -15.27
C HIS A 32 16.90 13.46 -15.83
N THR A 33 16.68 12.44 -16.65
CA THR A 33 17.74 11.61 -17.22
C THR A 33 17.61 11.53 -18.73
N ASP A 34 18.72 11.63 -19.45
CA ASP A 34 18.73 11.34 -20.88
C ASP A 34 18.31 9.87 -21.08
N ASN A 35 17.24 9.65 -21.85
CA ASN A 35 16.52 8.38 -22.04
C ASN A 35 17.36 7.22 -22.64
N SER A 36 18.68 7.33 -22.67
CA SER A 36 19.61 6.34 -23.22
C SER A 36 19.93 5.18 -22.27
N ASP A 37 19.87 5.39 -20.95
CA ASP A 37 20.21 4.36 -19.97
C ASP A 37 18.97 3.65 -19.40
N ALA A 38 19.11 2.36 -19.11
CA ALA A 38 18.06 1.57 -18.45
C ALA A 38 18.01 1.91 -16.96
N VAL A 39 16.80 2.07 -16.43
CA VAL A 39 16.56 2.30 -15.00
C VAL A 39 16.67 0.98 -14.25
N GLU A 40 17.61 0.88 -13.31
CA GLU A 40 17.77 -0.31 -12.49
C GLU A 40 16.68 -0.38 -11.42
N VAL A 41 15.95 -1.51 -11.38
CA VAL A 41 14.91 -1.79 -10.39
C VAL A 41 15.25 -3.05 -9.61
N ASN A 42 14.99 -3.03 -8.30
CA ASN A 42 15.26 -4.16 -7.42
C ASN A 42 14.17 -5.24 -7.52
N MET A 43 13.89 -5.75 -8.72
CA MET A 43 12.90 -6.80 -9.03
C MET A 43 13.60 -8.00 -9.67
N THR A 44 13.10 -9.21 -9.41
CA THR A 44 13.45 -10.39 -10.23
C THR A 44 12.90 -10.23 -11.64
N GLN A 45 13.42 -11.01 -12.60
CA GLN A 45 12.87 -11.02 -13.96
C GLN A 45 11.35 -11.26 -13.95
N LYS A 46 10.89 -12.29 -13.25
CA LYS A 46 9.47 -12.65 -13.14
C LYS A 46 8.63 -11.53 -12.52
N GLN A 47 9.13 -10.88 -11.47
CA GLN A 47 8.46 -9.75 -10.84
C GLN A 47 8.34 -8.56 -11.78
N LEU A 48 9.41 -8.27 -12.54
CA LEU A 48 9.42 -7.18 -13.51
C LEU A 48 8.46 -7.45 -14.69
N GLU A 49 8.40 -8.69 -15.17
CA GLU A 49 7.44 -9.13 -16.18
C GLU A 49 6.00 -8.98 -15.69
N LYS A 50 5.68 -9.48 -14.49
CA LYS A 50 4.36 -9.34 -13.86
C LYS A 50 3.99 -7.87 -13.63
N PHE A 51 4.94 -7.06 -13.16
CA PHE A 51 4.74 -5.63 -12.97
C PHE A 51 4.35 -4.93 -14.28
N VAL A 52 5.08 -5.19 -15.36
CA VAL A 52 4.79 -4.60 -16.68
C VAL A 52 3.49 -5.16 -17.27
N GLU A 53 3.21 -6.46 -17.09
CA GLU A 53 1.97 -7.10 -17.54
C GLU A 53 0.73 -6.42 -16.94
N LEU A 54 0.72 -6.17 -15.62
CA LEU A 54 -0.39 -5.49 -14.95
C LEU A 54 -0.61 -4.06 -15.50
N HIS A 55 0.46 -3.29 -15.69
CA HIS A 55 0.38 -1.92 -16.21
C HIS A 55 -0.06 -1.85 -17.67
N ASN A 56 0.25 -2.88 -18.46
CA ASN A 56 -0.25 -2.99 -19.83
C ASN A 56 -1.73 -3.40 -19.86
N HIS A 57 -2.19 -4.18 -18.89
CA HIS A 57 -3.62 -4.49 -18.72
C HIS A 57 -4.42 -3.27 -18.27
N PHE A 58 -3.83 -2.46 -17.38
CA PHE A 58 -4.45 -1.27 -16.80
C PHE A 58 -3.74 0.03 -17.20
N PRO A 59 -4.01 0.57 -18.40
CA PRO A 59 -3.50 1.87 -18.76
C PRO A 59 -4.06 2.94 -17.81
N PRO A 60 -3.31 4.04 -17.56
CA PRO A 60 -3.61 5.02 -16.52
C PRO A 60 -4.97 5.71 -16.65
N THR A 61 -5.57 5.71 -17.84
CA THR A 61 -6.86 6.36 -18.13
C THR A 61 -8.05 5.40 -18.16
N ALA A 62 -7.84 4.09 -17.99
CA ALA A 62 -8.93 3.12 -18.04
C ALA A 62 -9.77 3.15 -16.75
N THR A 63 -11.09 3.15 -16.89
CA THR A 63 -11.98 2.81 -15.78
C THR A 63 -11.88 1.30 -15.52
N ILE A 64 -11.59 0.90 -14.28
CA ILE A 64 -11.58 -0.53 -13.90
C ILE A 64 -13.02 -1.06 -13.98
N MET A 65 -13.24 -2.05 -14.83
CA MET A 65 -14.51 -2.76 -14.99
C MET A 65 -14.50 -4.08 -14.21
N ASP A 66 -15.68 -4.68 -13.98
CA ASP A 66 -15.79 -5.94 -13.23
C ASP A 66 -15.01 -7.11 -13.86
N LYS A 67 -14.95 -7.18 -15.19
CA LYS A 67 -14.11 -8.16 -15.91
C LYS A 67 -12.62 -8.01 -15.61
N ASP A 68 -12.17 -6.80 -15.27
CA ASP A 68 -10.77 -6.54 -14.96
C ASP A 68 -10.47 -7.00 -13.52
N LYS A 69 -11.47 -7.02 -12.63
CA LYS A 69 -11.34 -7.61 -11.28
C LYS A 69 -11.15 -9.12 -11.35
N GLU A 70 -11.92 -9.83 -12.19
CA GLU A 70 -11.75 -11.27 -12.39
C GLU A 70 -10.35 -11.61 -12.91
N TRP A 71 -9.88 -10.85 -13.91
CA TRP A 71 -8.52 -11.01 -14.44
C TRP A 71 -7.46 -10.72 -13.36
N THR A 72 -7.62 -9.62 -12.62
CA THR A 72 -6.71 -9.22 -11.53
C THR A 72 -6.60 -10.30 -10.46
N ASN A 73 -7.74 -10.88 -10.07
CA ASN A 73 -7.77 -11.97 -9.10
C ASN A 73 -7.05 -13.20 -9.61
N ALA A 74 -7.25 -13.59 -10.88
CA ALA A 74 -6.51 -14.70 -11.47
C ALA A 74 -4.99 -14.40 -11.53
N PHE A 75 -4.64 -13.20 -11.98
CA PHE A 75 -3.26 -12.72 -12.09
C PHE A 75 -2.50 -12.78 -10.76
N PHE A 76 -3.12 -12.31 -9.66
CA PHE A 76 -2.49 -12.34 -8.34
C PHE A 76 -2.51 -13.74 -7.70
N ASN A 77 -3.54 -14.56 -7.94
CA ASN A 77 -3.60 -15.93 -7.43
C ASN A 77 -2.56 -16.88 -8.04
N GLU A 78 -2.05 -16.58 -9.24
CA GLU A 78 -0.93 -17.33 -9.85
C GLU A 78 0.41 -17.11 -9.12
N MET A 79 0.51 -16.09 -8.26
CA MET A 79 1.72 -15.76 -7.53
C MET A 79 1.68 -16.33 -6.11
N PRO A 80 2.80 -16.91 -5.61
CA PRO A 80 2.96 -17.23 -4.21
C PRO A 80 2.77 -15.98 -3.34
N GLU A 81 2.16 -16.13 -2.16
CA GLU A 81 1.85 -15.02 -1.24
C GLU A 81 3.07 -14.14 -0.93
N ASN A 82 4.24 -14.76 -0.71
CA ASN A 82 5.49 -14.02 -0.47
C ASN A 82 5.91 -13.18 -1.67
N GLU A 83 5.74 -13.69 -2.89
CA GLU A 83 6.07 -12.97 -4.12
C GLU A 83 5.10 -11.80 -4.35
N PHE A 84 3.80 -12.01 -4.08
CA PHE A 84 2.79 -10.95 -4.10
C PHE A 84 3.13 -9.82 -3.13
N LYS A 85 3.40 -10.12 -1.85
CA LYS A 85 3.77 -9.13 -0.83
C LYS A 85 5.01 -8.34 -1.21
N GLU A 86 6.04 -9.05 -1.68
CA GLU A 86 7.29 -8.40 -2.10
C GLU A 86 7.06 -7.48 -3.30
N LEU A 87 6.21 -7.89 -4.25
CA LEU A 87 5.86 -7.07 -5.42
C LEU A 87 5.06 -5.83 -5.03
N CYS A 88 4.16 -5.92 -4.05
CA CYS A 88 3.46 -4.75 -3.48
C CYS A 88 4.44 -3.73 -2.88
N TRP A 89 5.44 -4.17 -2.12
CA TRP A 89 6.47 -3.24 -1.58
C TRP A 89 7.29 -2.57 -2.67
N LYS A 90 7.59 -3.29 -3.76
CA LYS A 90 8.33 -2.71 -4.89
C LYS A 90 7.47 -1.75 -5.71
N ALA A 91 6.17 -2.03 -5.82
CA ALA A 91 5.22 -1.12 -6.44
C ALA A 91 5.05 0.16 -5.62
N ASP A 92 4.97 0.05 -4.29
CA ASP A 92 4.98 1.18 -3.36
C ASP A 92 6.26 2.02 -3.48
N PHE A 93 7.42 1.37 -3.54
CA PHE A 93 8.69 2.07 -3.77
C PHE A 93 8.72 2.86 -5.10
N LEU A 94 8.10 2.33 -6.15
CA LEU A 94 8.00 3.01 -7.46
C LEU A 94 6.85 4.04 -7.51
N ASP A 95 6.12 4.20 -6.41
CA ASP A 95 4.91 5.01 -6.30
C ASP A 95 3.90 4.65 -7.38
N SER A 96 3.63 3.34 -7.48
CA SER A 96 2.72 2.77 -8.46
C SER A 96 1.31 2.65 -7.90
N GLN A 97 0.58 3.78 -7.89
CA GLN A 97 -0.80 3.84 -7.37
C GLN A 97 -1.69 2.77 -8.02
N ARG A 98 -1.55 2.57 -9.34
CA ARG A 98 -2.40 1.64 -10.09
C ARG A 98 -2.21 0.18 -9.68
N PHE A 99 -0.97 -0.22 -9.43
CA PHE A 99 -0.66 -1.56 -8.95
C PHE A 99 -1.22 -1.76 -7.54
N LEU A 100 -1.06 -0.77 -6.66
CA LEU A 100 -1.53 -0.83 -5.28
C LEU A 100 -3.06 -0.85 -5.18
N GLU A 101 -3.77 -0.11 -6.04
CA GLU A 101 -5.23 -0.18 -6.16
C GLU A 101 -5.69 -1.60 -6.54
N ALA A 102 -5.10 -2.17 -7.60
CA ALA A 102 -5.42 -3.51 -8.05
C ALA A 102 -5.11 -4.57 -6.97
N ALA A 103 -3.99 -4.42 -6.26
CA ALA A 103 -3.62 -5.29 -5.15
C ALA A 103 -4.59 -5.14 -3.97
N GLY A 104 -5.04 -3.92 -3.66
CA GLY A 104 -6.03 -3.64 -2.62
C GLY A 104 -7.39 -4.26 -2.93
N ASP A 105 -7.87 -4.10 -4.16
CA ASP A 105 -9.11 -4.73 -4.65
C ASP A 105 -9.04 -6.26 -4.58
N PHE A 106 -7.89 -6.84 -4.95
CA PHE A 106 -7.66 -8.27 -4.82
C PHE A 106 -7.75 -8.72 -3.35
N VAL A 107 -7.03 -8.06 -2.44
CA VAL A 107 -7.06 -8.39 -1.00
C VAL A 107 -8.46 -8.25 -0.43
N LEU A 108 -9.21 -7.22 -0.83
CA LEU A 108 -10.61 -7.03 -0.48
C LEU A 108 -11.50 -8.18 -0.96
N SER A 109 -11.21 -8.77 -2.12
CA SER A 109 -11.96 -9.91 -2.65
C SER A 109 -11.72 -11.20 -1.86
N LEU A 110 -10.64 -11.27 -1.09
CA LEU A 110 -10.33 -12.41 -0.22
C LEU A 110 -11.02 -12.34 1.15
N MET A 111 -11.49 -11.15 1.54
CA MET A 111 -12.16 -10.92 2.82
C MET A 111 -13.61 -11.39 2.77
N ASP A 112 -14.11 -11.90 3.90
CA ASP A 112 -15.55 -12.09 4.04
C ASP A 112 -16.28 -10.73 4.22
N GLU A 113 -17.60 -10.72 4.05
CA GLU A 113 -18.38 -9.48 4.09
C GLU A 113 -18.32 -8.77 5.46
N LYS A 114 -18.09 -9.52 6.55
CA LYS A 114 -17.96 -8.96 7.89
C LYS A 114 -16.61 -8.28 8.08
N GLU A 115 -15.53 -8.94 7.65
CA GLU A 115 -14.18 -8.38 7.66
C GLU A 115 -14.08 -7.14 6.78
N ARG A 116 -14.67 -7.21 5.59
CA ARG A 116 -14.72 -6.08 4.67
C ARG A 116 -15.46 -4.89 5.27
N LYS A 117 -16.63 -5.08 5.89
CA LYS A 117 -17.34 -3.98 6.57
C LYS A 117 -16.52 -3.40 7.72
N ALA A 118 -15.84 -4.24 8.50
CA ALA A 118 -14.96 -3.75 9.56
C ALA A 118 -13.80 -2.90 9.01
N MET A 119 -13.21 -3.29 7.88
CA MET A 119 -12.17 -2.50 7.21
C MET A 119 -12.69 -1.19 6.61
N GLU A 120 -13.89 -1.18 6.03
CA GLU A 120 -14.53 0.02 5.47
C GLU A 120 -14.95 1.02 6.56
N GLU A 121 -15.49 0.55 7.68
CA GLU A 121 -15.95 1.38 8.80
C GLU A 121 -14.79 1.87 9.69
N HIS A 122 -13.79 1.01 9.92
CA HIS A 122 -12.69 1.24 10.86
C HIS A 122 -11.31 0.81 10.28
N PRO A 123 -10.83 1.44 9.19
CA PRO A 123 -9.64 0.98 8.47
C PRO A 123 -8.38 0.96 9.33
N LEU A 124 -8.14 1.98 10.15
CA LEU A 124 -6.96 2.05 11.00
C LEU A 124 -6.94 0.96 12.07
N GLU A 125 -8.09 0.69 12.69
CA GLU A 125 -8.22 -0.35 13.73
C GLU A 125 -8.04 -1.74 13.11
N PHE A 126 -8.59 -1.92 11.90
CA PHE A 126 -8.45 -3.17 11.15
C PHE A 126 -6.98 -3.48 10.83
N PHE A 127 -6.21 -2.52 10.31
CA PHE A 127 -4.82 -2.77 9.92
C PHE A 127 -3.84 -2.80 11.09
N THR A 128 -4.09 -2.03 12.16
CA THR A 128 -3.19 -1.98 13.32
C THR A 128 -3.51 -3.05 14.36
N GLY A 129 -4.72 -3.63 14.33
CA GLY A 129 -5.23 -4.50 15.39
C GLY A 129 -5.40 -3.78 16.73
N VAL A 130 -5.26 -2.45 16.75
CA VAL A 130 -5.41 -1.60 17.92
C VAL A 130 -6.76 -0.90 17.80
N SER A 131 -7.68 -1.19 18.73
CA SER A 131 -8.89 -0.38 18.87
C SER A 131 -8.47 1.04 19.26
N ILE A 132 -8.65 1.98 18.34
CA ILE A 132 -8.49 3.40 18.64
C ILE A 132 -9.68 3.74 19.52
N GLN A 133 -9.48 3.73 20.83
CA GLN A 133 -10.43 4.37 21.73
C GLN A 133 -10.54 5.82 21.25
N LYS A 134 -11.72 6.19 20.74
CA LYS A 134 -12.08 7.59 20.56
C LYS A 134 -12.00 8.20 21.95
N ASP A 135 -10.87 8.82 22.28
CA ASP A 135 -10.84 9.81 23.34
C ASP A 135 -11.82 10.89 22.92
N ASP A 136 -13.00 10.81 23.53
CA ASP A 136 -14.08 11.75 23.39
C ASP A 136 -13.49 13.15 23.56
N ALA A 137 -13.81 14.04 22.63
CA ALA A 137 -13.35 15.41 22.64
C ALA A 137 -13.78 16.08 23.96
N ALA A 138 -12.90 16.08 24.96
CA ALA A 138 -13.04 16.90 26.14
C ALA A 138 -12.79 18.35 25.73
N THR A 139 -13.86 19.00 25.30
CA THR A 139 -14.08 20.45 25.30
C THR A 139 -13.30 21.11 26.45
N PRO A 140 -12.38 22.07 26.21
CA PRO A 140 -11.73 22.80 27.27
C PRO A 140 -12.72 23.82 27.80
N GLY A 141 -13.28 23.56 28.97
CA GLY A 141 -14.16 24.48 29.67
C GLY A 141 -14.43 23.98 31.06
N VAL A 142 -13.54 24.28 32.00
CA VAL A 142 -13.79 25.02 33.26
C VAL A 142 -12.40 25.27 33.89
N GLU A 143 -11.98 26.54 33.87
CA GLU A 143 -10.97 27.07 34.81
C GLU A 143 -11.59 27.31 36.19
N ASP A 144 -10.70 27.42 37.19
CA ASP A 144 -10.91 27.56 38.64
C ASP A 144 -11.30 26.25 39.36
N GLY A 145 -10.46 25.57 40.14
CA GLY A 145 -9.32 26.01 40.93
C GLY A 145 -9.61 25.72 42.40
N GLU A 146 -9.12 24.60 42.93
CA GLU A 146 -8.62 24.44 44.33
C GLU A 146 -8.09 23.00 44.54
N THR A 147 -6.83 22.88 44.96
CA THR A 147 -6.26 21.70 45.64
C THR A 147 -5.63 22.22 46.94
N PRO A 148 -5.26 21.38 47.93
CA PRO A 148 -5.75 20.06 48.35
C PRO A 148 -6.05 20.02 49.87
N ALA A 149 -6.65 18.96 50.39
CA ALA A 149 -6.58 18.66 51.84
C ALA A 149 -6.04 17.25 52.06
N ALA A 150 -4.88 17.23 52.71
CA ALA A 150 -4.09 16.08 53.09
C ALA A 150 -4.66 15.36 54.33
N ALA A 151 -4.23 14.11 54.45
CA ALA A 151 -4.00 13.35 55.69
C ALA A 151 -5.20 13.04 56.61
N ASP A 152 -5.52 11.75 56.72
CA ASP A 152 -5.53 11.11 58.05
C ASP A 152 -5.35 9.59 57.91
N GLN A 153 -4.21 9.07 58.38
CA GLN A 153 -3.99 7.64 58.62
C GLN A 153 -4.55 7.29 60.00
N PRO A 154 -5.06 6.07 60.24
CA PRO A 154 -5.01 5.48 61.57
C PRO A 154 -3.90 4.41 61.60
N ALA A 155 -2.87 4.66 62.39
CA ALA A 155 -1.91 3.65 62.82
C ALA A 155 -1.87 3.59 64.35
N SER A 156 -2.02 2.36 64.87
CA SER A 156 -1.69 1.88 66.23
C SER A 156 -2.68 2.21 67.36
N GLN A 157 -2.96 1.35 68.34
CA GLN A 157 -2.47 0.02 68.74
C GLN A 157 -3.51 -0.55 69.76
N GLN A 158 -3.65 -1.87 69.89
CA GLN A 158 -3.35 -2.65 71.12
C GLN A 158 -3.26 -1.87 72.43
#